data_AF-A0A914YK02-F1
#
_entry.id   AF-A0A914YK02-F1
#
_cell.length_a   1.000
_cell.length_b   1.000
_cell.length_c   1.000
_cell.angle_alpha   90.00
_cell.angle_beta   90.00
_cell.angle_gamma   90.00
#
_symmetry.space_group_name_H-M   'P 1'
#
loop_
_entity.id
_entity.type
_entity.pdbx_description
1 polymer ?
#
loop_
_entity_poly.entity_id
_entity_poly.type
_entity_poly.pdbx_seq_one_letter_code
_entity_poly.pdbx_strand_id
1 'polypeptide(L)'
;MSRINSLLEKTKAPILFKGGEVDRDDLFMPPILLDAHRSDIFMEDEIFGPILPIITVKDLDEAISVIRSGEKPLAAYYFTKNSAKIDKFLNETSSGGVTINDVLMHITVDTLPFGGIGHSGMGRLV
;
A
#
# COMPACT_ATOMS: atom_id res chain seq x y z
N MET A 1 10.38 -4.11 16.57
CA MET A 1 10.14 -2.65 16.59
C MET A 1 11.32 -1.76 16.17
N SER A 2 12.57 -2.24 16.20
CA SER A 2 13.74 -1.41 15.86
C SER A 2 13.75 -0.89 14.42
N ARG A 3 13.30 -1.70 13.45
CA ARG A 3 13.30 -1.32 12.03
C ARG A 3 12.46 -0.07 11.74
N ILE A 4 11.17 -0.09 12.08
CA ILE A 4 10.25 1.02 11.76
C ILE A 4 10.66 2.30 12.49
N ASN A 5 11.10 2.21 13.75
CA ASN A 5 11.64 3.38 14.46
C ASN A 5 12.87 3.95 13.75
N SER A 6 13.78 3.10 13.25
CA SER A 6 14.92 3.58 12.45
C SER A 6 14.51 4.25 11.14
N LEU A 7 13.42 3.80 10.50
CA LEU A 7 12.88 4.45 9.31
C LEU A 7 12.23 5.79 9.64
N LEU A 8 11.48 5.88 10.76
CA LEU A 8 10.90 7.13 11.25
C LEU A 8 11.96 8.20 11.59
N GLU A 9 13.14 7.79 12.05
CA GLU A 9 14.26 8.71 12.30
C GLU A 9 14.93 9.20 11.00
N LYS A 10 14.80 8.45 9.90
CA LYS A 10 15.45 8.74 8.61
C LYS A 10 14.55 9.45 7.60
N THR A 11 13.24 9.23 7.69
CA THR A 11 12.26 9.88 6.80
C THR A 11 12.30 11.39 6.98
N LYS A 12 12.02 12.10 5.90
CA LYS A 12 11.80 13.56 5.92
C LYS A 12 10.32 13.90 5.76
N ALA A 13 9.46 12.89 5.60
CA ALA A 13 8.03 13.06 5.47
C ALA A 13 7.44 13.65 6.76
N PRO A 14 6.67 14.74 6.68
CA PRO A 14 5.91 15.24 7.82
C PRO A 14 4.95 14.18 8.37
N ILE A 15 4.90 14.05 9.69
CA ILE A 15 3.86 13.26 10.36
C ILE A 15 2.56 14.08 10.33
N LEU A 16 1.56 13.59 9.61
CA LEU A 16 0.23 14.19 9.52
C LEU A 16 -0.64 13.81 10.72
N PHE A 17 -0.48 12.59 11.21
CA PHE A 17 -1.25 12.06 12.33
C PHE A 17 -0.48 10.96 13.06
N LYS A 18 -0.64 10.91 14.39
CA LYS A 18 -0.11 9.85 15.25
C LYS A 18 -1.18 9.46 16.27
N GLY A 19 -1.66 8.22 16.21
CA GLY A 19 -2.80 7.74 17.01
C GLY A 19 -2.48 7.31 18.44
N GLY A 20 -1.37 7.75 19.03
CA GLY A 20 -0.94 7.35 20.37
C GLY A 20 0.58 7.43 20.54
N GLU A 21 1.10 6.75 21.56
CA GLU A 21 2.54 6.66 21.84
C GLU A 21 3.08 5.25 21.59
N VAL A 22 4.38 5.16 21.31
CA VAL A 22 5.06 3.87 21.16
C VAL A 22 5.31 3.29 22.54
N ASP A 23 4.91 2.04 22.75
CA ASP A 23 5.23 1.28 23.96
C ASP A 23 6.11 0.10 23.58
N ARG A 24 7.39 0.17 23.95
CA ARG A 24 8.37 -0.86 23.63
C ARG A 24 8.20 -2.12 24.46
N ASP A 25 7.66 -2.01 25.66
CA ASP A 25 7.48 -3.16 26.56
C ASP A 25 6.30 -4.01 26.09
N ASP A 26 5.26 -3.38 25.51
CA ASP A 26 4.09 -4.06 24.93
C ASP A 26 4.23 -4.35 23.41
N LEU A 27 5.38 -4.05 22.80
CA LEU A 27 5.57 -4.14 21.35
C LEU A 27 4.51 -3.38 20.54
N PHE A 28 3.94 -2.32 21.12
CA PHE A 28 2.92 -1.49 20.50
C PHE A 28 3.49 -0.28 19.74
N MET A 29 3.02 -0.10 18.50
CA MET A 29 3.25 1.11 17.72
C MET A 29 1.89 1.66 17.26
N PRO A 30 1.61 2.95 17.46
CA PRO A 30 0.35 3.55 17.05
C PRO A 30 0.27 3.67 15.52
N PRO A 31 -0.94 3.82 14.94
CA PRO A 31 -1.09 4.18 13.55
C PRO A 31 -0.50 5.58 13.28
N ILE A 32 0.32 5.69 12.24
CA ILE A 32 0.98 6.93 11.84
C ILE A 32 0.70 7.20 10.36
N LEU A 33 0.26 8.41 10.06
CA LEU A 33 0.09 8.90 8.69
C LEU A 33 1.24 9.85 8.34
N LEU A 34 1.88 9.64 7.20
CA LEU A 34 2.98 10.46 6.71
C LEU A 34 2.58 11.16 5.41
N ASP A 35 2.96 12.43 5.25
CA ASP A 35 2.93 13.12 3.95
C ASP A 35 4.22 12.80 3.19
N ALA A 36 4.19 11.73 2.41
CA ALA A 36 5.38 11.17 1.81
C ALA A 36 5.60 11.67 0.38
N HIS A 37 6.87 11.82 0.02
CA HIS A 37 7.27 11.90 -1.37
C HIS A 37 7.50 10.49 -1.94
N ARG A 38 7.44 10.33 -3.26
CA ARG A 38 7.69 9.03 -3.93
C ARG A 38 9.06 8.42 -3.61
N SER A 39 10.04 9.27 -3.34
CA SER A 39 11.42 8.89 -3.02
C SER A 39 11.67 8.80 -1.51
N ASP A 40 10.61 8.79 -0.70
CA ASP A 40 10.76 8.62 0.74
C ASP A 40 11.19 7.19 1.07
N ILE A 41 11.96 7.01 2.14
CA ILE A 41 12.48 5.71 2.57
C ILE A 41 11.37 4.69 2.86
N PHE A 42 10.17 5.16 3.25
CA PHE A 42 9.01 4.30 3.45
C PHE A 42 8.39 3.75 2.15
N MET A 43 8.85 4.22 0.99
CA MET A 43 8.38 3.77 -0.33
C MET A 43 9.33 2.75 -0.99
N GLU A 44 10.48 2.46 -0.39
CA GLU A 44 11.50 1.56 -0.97
C GLU A 44 11.15 0.09 -0.76
N ASP A 45 10.75 -0.28 0.47
CA ASP A 45 10.49 -1.65 0.89
C ASP A 45 9.13 -1.78 1.58
N GLU A 46 8.66 -3.01 1.73
CA GLU A 46 7.44 -3.30 2.45
C GLU A 46 7.51 -2.89 3.93
N ILE A 47 6.49 -2.17 4.39
CA ILE A 47 6.46 -1.54 5.72
C ILE A 47 6.14 -2.57 6.82
N PHE A 48 5.21 -3.49 6.57
CA PHE A 48 4.80 -4.52 7.55
C PHE A 48 4.59 -3.96 8.97
N GLY A 49 3.89 -2.83 9.07
CA GLY A 49 3.61 -2.15 10.33
C GLY A 49 2.66 -0.98 10.15
N PRO A 50 2.28 -0.29 11.25
CA PRO A 50 1.16 0.64 11.27
C PRO A 50 1.54 2.04 10.76
N ILE A 51 2.32 2.11 9.69
CA ILE A 51 2.69 3.37 9.02
C ILE A 51 2.00 3.40 7.65
N LEU A 52 1.29 4.49 7.37
CA LEU A 52 0.64 4.71 6.08
C LEU A 52 1.20 5.99 5.42
N PRO A 53 2.16 5.85 4.49
CA PRO A 53 2.60 6.95 3.64
C PRO A 53 1.49 7.36 2.68
N ILE A 54 1.20 8.66 2.65
CA ILE A 54 0.24 9.26 1.71
C ILE A 54 1.04 10.04 0.69
N ILE A 55 0.88 9.69 -0.58
CA ILE A 55 1.46 10.43 -1.70
C ILE A 55 0.31 11.14 -2.41
N THR A 56 0.41 12.47 -2.50
CA THR A 56 -0.51 13.25 -3.32
C THR A 56 -0.07 13.17 -4.79
N VAL A 57 -1.02 12.90 -5.67
CA VAL A 57 -0.83 12.87 -7.12
C VAL A 57 -1.84 13.79 -7.77
N LYS A 58 -1.50 14.33 -8.94
CA LYS A 58 -2.35 15.24 -9.72
C LYS A 58 -3.60 14.55 -10.26
N ASP A 59 -3.43 13.33 -10.77
CA ASP A 59 -4.49 12.60 -11.47
C ASP A 59 -4.25 11.08 -11.48
N LEU A 60 -5.15 10.35 -12.15
CA LEU A 60 -5.11 8.88 -12.23
C LEU A 60 -3.90 8.39 -13.04
N ASP A 61 -3.50 9.11 -14.08
CA ASP A 61 -2.33 8.74 -14.89
C ASP A 61 -1.06 8.79 -14.04
N GLU A 62 -0.95 9.84 -13.22
CA GLU A 62 0.14 9.96 -12.28
C GLU A 62 0.13 8.85 -11.23
N ALA A 63 -1.04 8.49 -10.67
CA ALA A 63 -1.19 7.37 -9.74
C ALA A 63 -0.73 6.03 -10.35
N ILE A 64 -1.18 5.72 -11.56
CA ILE A 64 -0.81 4.51 -12.29
C ILE A 64 0.70 4.48 -12.55
N SER A 65 1.29 5.63 -12.91
CA SER A 65 2.74 5.74 -13.10
C SER A 65 3.52 5.46 -11.80
N VAL A 66 3.03 5.90 -10.64
CA VAL A 66 3.64 5.56 -9.34
C VAL A 66 3.62 4.04 -9.12
N ILE A 67 2.45 3.43 -9.25
CA ILE A 67 2.27 1.98 -9.02
C ILE A 67 3.19 1.16 -9.94
N ARG A 68 3.26 1.53 -11.23
CA ARG A 68 4.09 0.83 -12.23
C ARG A 68 5.59 1.01 -12.05
N SER A 69 6.02 2.03 -11.31
CA SER A 69 7.44 2.26 -11.01
C SER A 69 7.98 1.35 -9.90
N GLY A 70 7.08 0.76 -9.10
CA GLY A 70 7.42 -0.24 -8.09
C GLY A 70 7.27 -1.68 -8.58
N GLU A 71 7.59 -2.60 -7.69
CA GLU A 71 7.32 -4.03 -7.87
C GLU A 71 5.80 -4.32 -7.88
N LYS A 72 5.41 -5.39 -8.57
CA LYS A 72 3.99 -5.78 -8.70
C LYS A 72 3.41 -6.16 -7.33
N PRO A 73 2.45 -5.39 -6.79
CA PRO A 73 1.93 -5.65 -5.45
C PRO A 73 1.04 -6.89 -5.44
N LEU A 74 0.90 -7.49 -4.26
CA LEU A 74 -0.04 -8.58 -4.05
C LEU A 74 -1.49 -8.13 -4.24
N ALA A 75 -1.84 -6.97 -3.72
CA ALA A 75 -3.17 -6.40 -3.84
C ALA A 75 -3.13 -4.92 -4.20
N ALA A 76 -4.09 -4.46 -4.98
CA ALA A 76 -4.33 -3.04 -5.24
C ALA A 76 -5.78 -2.67 -4.91
N TYR A 77 -5.96 -1.50 -4.30
CA TYR A 77 -7.28 -1.01 -3.88
C TYR A 77 -7.55 0.33 -4.56
N TYR A 78 -8.69 0.44 -5.23
CA TYR A 78 -9.05 1.65 -5.94
C TYR A 78 -10.46 2.14 -5.59
N PHE A 79 -10.54 3.36 -5.07
CA PHE A 79 -11.79 3.98 -4.63
C PHE A 79 -12.25 5.01 -5.66
N THR A 80 -13.36 4.72 -6.34
CA THR A 80 -13.99 5.61 -7.31
C THR A 80 -15.40 5.12 -7.65
N LYS A 81 -16.25 6.03 -8.15
CA LYS A 81 -17.56 5.70 -8.73
C LYS A 81 -17.58 5.76 -10.26
N ASN A 82 -16.45 6.12 -10.90
CA ASN A 82 -16.36 6.28 -12.35
C ASN A 82 -15.88 4.99 -13.01
N SER A 83 -16.75 4.34 -13.79
CA SER A 83 -16.45 3.07 -14.48
C SER A 83 -15.28 3.16 -15.45
N ALA A 84 -15.21 4.23 -16.27
CA ALA A 84 -14.10 4.40 -17.21
C ALA A 84 -12.73 4.51 -16.51
N LYS A 85 -12.70 5.11 -15.31
CA LYS A 85 -11.48 5.14 -14.48
C LYS A 85 -11.16 3.76 -13.87
N ILE A 86 -12.17 2.99 -13.49
CA ILE A 86 -11.98 1.60 -13.01
C ILE A 86 -11.36 0.76 -14.12
N ASP A 87 -11.95 0.78 -15.32
CA ASP A 87 -11.47 0.00 -16.46
C ASP A 87 -10.03 0.39 -16.83
N LYS A 88 -9.73 1.69 -16.81
CA LYS A 88 -8.36 2.18 -17.04
C LYS A 88 -7.38 1.62 -16.00
N PHE A 89 -7.72 1.72 -14.72
CA PHE A 89 -6.86 1.22 -13.63
C PHE A 89 -6.61 -0.29 -13.73
N LEU A 90 -7.67 -1.07 -14.01
CA LEU A 90 -7.57 -2.52 -14.16
C LEU A 90 -6.72 -2.94 -15.36
N ASN A 91 -6.79 -2.20 -16.47
CA ASN A 91 -6.04 -2.52 -17.69
C ASN A 91 -4.57 -2.04 -17.64
N GLU A 92 -4.28 -1.00 -16.88
CA GLU A 92 -2.94 -0.37 -16.88
C GLU A 92 -2.10 -0.69 -15.65
N THR A 93 -2.64 -1.40 -14.66
CA THR A 93 -1.90 -1.88 -13.48
C THR A 93 -1.86 -3.41 -13.45
N SER A 94 -0.89 -3.97 -12.70
CA SER A 94 -0.74 -5.41 -12.53
C SER A 94 -0.52 -5.72 -11.07
N SER A 95 -1.34 -6.59 -10.50
CA SER A 95 -1.28 -7.04 -9.11
C SER A 95 -1.84 -8.46 -9.00
N GLY A 96 -1.63 -9.11 -7.85
CA GLY A 96 -2.25 -10.42 -7.56
C GLY A 96 -3.78 -10.36 -7.51
N GLY A 97 -4.35 -9.28 -6.97
CA GLY A 97 -5.78 -9.02 -6.95
C GLY A 97 -6.11 -7.53 -6.83
N VAL A 98 -7.28 -7.13 -7.35
CA VAL A 98 -7.80 -5.76 -7.24
C VAL A 98 -9.14 -5.76 -6.52
N THR A 99 -9.35 -4.83 -5.61
CA THR A 99 -10.66 -4.56 -5.00
C THR A 99 -11.06 -3.11 -5.24
N ILE A 100 -12.30 -2.91 -5.70
CA ILE A 100 -12.86 -1.59 -5.97
C ILE A 100 -13.76 -1.18 -4.81
N ASN A 101 -13.52 0.01 -4.26
CA ASN A 101 -14.27 0.60 -3.14
C ASN A 101 -14.26 -0.23 -1.84
N ASP A 102 -13.28 -1.10 -1.66
CA ASP A 102 -13.05 -1.85 -0.43
C ASP A 102 -11.57 -2.28 -0.32
N VAL A 103 -11.18 -2.81 0.83
CA VAL A 103 -9.84 -3.38 1.09
C VAL A 103 -9.98 -4.79 1.64
N LEU A 104 -8.97 -5.64 1.43
CA LEU A 104 -8.87 -7.02 1.95
C LEU A 104 -9.97 -8.02 1.53
N MET A 105 -11.15 -7.59 1.08
CA MET A 105 -12.29 -8.49 0.85
C MET A 105 -12.04 -9.61 -0.16
N HIS A 106 -11.14 -9.41 -1.13
CA HIS A 106 -10.81 -10.46 -2.09
C HIS A 106 -10.15 -11.70 -1.44
N ILE A 107 -9.61 -11.59 -0.21
CA ILE A 107 -9.03 -12.73 0.53
C ILE A 107 -10.07 -13.51 1.33
N THR A 108 -11.26 -12.93 1.56
CA THR A 108 -12.32 -13.54 2.38
C THR A 108 -13.29 -14.38 1.55
N VAL A 109 -13.21 -14.28 0.23
CA VAL A 109 -14.00 -15.06 -0.71
C VAL A 109 -13.19 -16.30 -1.11
N ASP A 110 -13.53 -17.43 -0.51
CA ASP A 110 -12.92 -18.74 -0.72
C ASP A 110 -12.88 -19.19 -2.20
N THR A 111 -13.87 -18.78 -3.00
CA THR A 111 -13.92 -19.09 -4.44
C THR A 111 -13.03 -18.23 -5.32
N LEU A 112 -12.43 -17.16 -4.79
CA LEU A 112 -11.52 -16.31 -5.54
C LEU A 112 -10.07 -16.79 -5.38
N PRO A 113 -9.30 -16.88 -6.48
CA PRO A 113 -7.90 -17.23 -6.37
C PRO A 113 -7.13 -16.13 -5.64
N PHE A 114 -6.35 -16.51 -4.63
CA PHE A 114 -5.45 -15.61 -3.91
C PHE A 114 -4.00 -16.00 -4.17
N GLY A 115 -3.20 -15.06 -4.68
CA GLY A 115 -1.80 -15.30 -4.99
C GLY A 115 -1.14 -14.11 -5.66
N GLY A 116 0.19 -14.04 -5.55
CA GLY A 116 0.99 -12.96 -6.13
C GLY A 116 1.38 -13.17 -7.59
N ILE A 117 1.97 -12.14 -8.17
CA ILE A 117 2.59 -12.16 -9.49
C ILE A 117 3.98 -11.53 -9.36
N GLY A 118 5.03 -12.28 -9.67
CA GLY A 118 6.42 -11.79 -9.60
C GLY A 118 6.94 -11.80 -8.17
N HIS A 119 7.47 -10.68 -7.69
CA HIS A 119 8.05 -10.57 -6.34
C HIS A 119 7.01 -10.73 -5.21
N SER A 120 5.72 -10.56 -5.50
CA SER A 120 4.64 -10.83 -4.55
C SER A 120 4.27 -12.32 -4.44
N GLY A 121 4.86 -13.19 -5.27
CA GLY A 121 4.64 -14.64 -5.26
C GLY A 121 4.47 -15.24 -6.67
N MET A 122 4.57 -16.56 -6.76
CA MET A 122 4.29 -17.34 -7.97
C MET A 122 3.34 -18.50 -7.63
N GLY A 123 2.13 -18.48 -8.20
CA GLY A 123 1.08 -19.46 -7.94
C GLY A 123 -0.17 -18.82 -7.36
N ARG A 124 -1.27 -19.58 -7.30
CA ARG A 124 -2.53 -19.15 -6.68
C ARG A 124 -3.07 -20.28 -5.80
N LEU A 125 -3.54 -19.93 -4.61
CA LEU A 125 -4.36 -20.82 -3.80
C LEU A 125 -5.79 -20.76 -4.36
N VAL A 126 -6.38 -21.94 -4.54
CA VAL A 126 -7.81 -22.18 -4.78
C VAL A 126 -8.25 -23.25 -3.79
#